data_AF-A0AAU8H1W6-F1
#
_entry.id   AF-A0AAU8H1W6-F1
#
_cell.length_a   1.000
_cell.length_b   1.000
_cell.length_c   1.000
_cell.angle_alpha   90.00
_cell.angle_beta   90.00
_cell.angle_gamma   90.00
#
_symmetry.space_group_name_H-M   'P 1'
#
loop_
_entity.id
_entity.type
_entity.pdbx_description
1 polymer ?
#
loop_
_entity_poly.entity_id
_entity_poly.type
_entity_poly.pdbx_seq_one_letter_code
_entity_poly.pdbx_strand_id
1 'polypeptide(L)'
;MHFIKNGIVIFFLLCLIYAKPCYAEVDYFKNFKETLLSYFPIITGKVVKLEENKLSLDKGFKDGIRKGQRVVIFEETVPLIHPVTRQVIGKSEKIVGLAEVISVEENSSVAEVLEGNISSSEPLLFKIPKSKIKILYAQGDTEWAVGEGYYRELKDTERFELIDAPVNVTDIEKVLKQSGNADVLLFLKQSKQNGNLKISQELYWIKDKKLFSHSEIELNQVALSELRKKYASLIVPEGHTLLSFRLSRSINRVAVGNFDGTSQNQILIASDSEISLYTIDVDLKLKSNYSIPVGGDILWFDTGDIDRDSKDEIVITIKKDERVISLIIKWVSDGFNEIARLNDVFLRIYDGKLIAQKYSPSSGFDGEIFYITAQQSRYQSQGVFKLPVKANIYDFYLFGNIMFKWEDDGSLAVYNKKGVSLWRSQQPLGYGLQYEKQTGIAMLSLGKWKVQSRIKPLSNGVIVIEKKPLLGLVNVSTLGYKSSTLHLLQWTGIGIEDTSVTEEMSGEILDYAVSSDKLFVLVKPPFGFNPKRLLQGENPFETILHILSFKY
;
A
#
# COMPACT_ATOMS: atom_id res chain seq x y z
N MET A 1 25.93 63.20 -16.08
CA MET A 1 26.35 62.29 -14.97
C MET A 1 25.18 61.68 -14.19
N HIS A 2 23.96 61.60 -14.75
CA HIS A 2 22.78 61.03 -14.06
C HIS A 2 22.28 59.71 -14.67
N PHE A 3 22.59 59.42 -15.94
CA PHE A 3 22.18 58.18 -16.61
C PHE A 3 22.99 56.94 -16.21
N ILE A 4 24.25 57.10 -15.78
CA ILE A 4 25.13 55.97 -15.42
C ILE A 4 24.77 55.39 -14.03
N LYS A 5 24.22 56.21 -13.12
CA LYS A 5 23.79 55.73 -11.79
C LYS A 5 22.53 54.86 -11.85
N ASN A 6 21.60 55.14 -12.75
CA ASN A 6 20.34 54.39 -12.84
C ASN A 6 20.49 53.05 -13.58
N GLY A 7 21.46 52.94 -14.51
CA GLY A 7 21.75 51.67 -15.19
C GLY A 7 22.35 50.59 -14.28
N ILE A 8 23.18 50.99 -13.32
CA ILE A 8 23.83 50.05 -12.37
C ILE A 8 22.81 49.48 -11.36
N VAL A 9 21.81 50.28 -10.95
CA VAL A 9 20.75 49.83 -10.04
C VAL A 9 19.81 48.84 -10.75
N ILE A 10 19.51 49.05 -12.03
CA ILE A 10 18.67 48.12 -12.81
C ILE A 10 19.41 46.80 -13.10
N PHE A 11 20.73 46.83 -13.31
CA PHE A 11 21.53 45.61 -13.50
C PHE A 11 21.62 44.76 -12.21
N PHE A 12 21.76 45.40 -11.04
CA PHE A 12 21.72 44.69 -9.76
C PHE A 12 20.33 44.13 -9.42
N LEU A 13 19.25 44.84 -9.79
CA LEU A 13 17.88 44.33 -9.62
C LEU A 13 17.58 43.14 -10.55
N LEU A 14 18.11 43.12 -11.77
CA LEU A 14 17.96 41.99 -12.69
C LEU A 14 18.74 40.75 -12.23
N CYS A 15 19.92 40.90 -11.61
CA CYS A 15 20.66 39.76 -11.06
C CYS A 15 19.97 39.11 -9.85
N LEU A 16 19.21 39.87 -9.06
CA LEU A 16 18.43 39.33 -7.94
C LEU A 16 17.21 38.49 -8.40
N ILE A 17 16.71 38.70 -9.62
CA ILE A 17 15.58 37.94 -10.19
C ILE A 17 16.03 36.63 -10.85
N TYR A 18 17.33 36.48 -11.16
CA TYR A 18 17.93 35.26 -11.69
C TYR A 18 18.64 34.38 -10.66
N ALA A 19 18.59 34.73 -9.37
CA ALA A 19 18.95 33.81 -8.31
C ALA A 19 17.92 32.68 -8.28
N LYS A 20 18.20 31.58 -8.98
CA LYS A 20 17.46 30.33 -8.77
C LYS A 20 17.49 30.06 -7.27
N PRO A 21 16.34 29.83 -6.60
CA PRO A 21 16.38 29.34 -5.24
C PRO A 21 17.19 28.05 -5.27
N CYS A 22 18.38 28.10 -4.70
CA CYS A 22 19.13 26.90 -4.36
C CYS A 22 18.36 26.30 -3.19
N TYR A 23 17.30 25.55 -3.51
CA TYR A 23 16.70 24.63 -2.56
C TYR A 23 17.81 23.64 -2.23
N ALA A 24 18.38 23.77 -1.02
CA ALA A 24 19.19 22.71 -0.47
C ALA A 24 18.33 21.45 -0.47
N GLU A 25 18.72 20.44 -1.23
CA GLU A 25 18.04 19.16 -1.22
C GLU A 25 18.14 18.60 0.20
N VAL A 26 17.01 18.46 0.87
CA VAL A 26 16.97 17.96 2.24
C VAL A 26 17.28 16.46 2.19
N ASP A 27 18.46 16.10 2.69
CA ASP A 27 18.93 14.72 2.79
C ASP A 27 18.35 14.09 4.06
N TYR A 28 17.18 13.46 3.91
CA TYR A 28 16.43 12.86 5.01
C TYR A 28 17.13 11.64 5.63
N PHE A 29 17.96 10.93 4.85
CA PHE A 29 18.59 9.67 5.26
C PHE A 29 20.08 9.80 5.52
N LYS A 30 20.62 11.03 5.56
CA LYS A 30 22.04 11.33 5.78
C LYS A 30 22.69 10.49 6.87
N ASN A 31 22.09 10.44 8.05
CA ASN A 31 22.63 9.69 9.20
C ASN A 31 22.71 8.17 8.91
N PHE A 32 21.67 7.60 8.32
CA PHE A 32 21.66 6.18 7.95
C PHE A 32 22.73 5.86 6.92
N LYS A 33 22.81 6.66 5.86
CA LYS A 33 23.78 6.55 4.79
C LYS A 33 25.22 6.69 5.28
N GLU A 34 25.52 7.71 6.08
CA GLU A 34 26.85 7.92 6.66
C GLU A 34 27.24 6.81 7.63
N THR A 35 26.28 6.32 8.43
CA THR A 35 26.47 5.16 9.32
C THR A 35 26.83 3.92 8.51
N LEU A 36 26.11 3.62 7.44
CA LEU A 36 26.40 2.44 6.61
C LEU A 36 27.75 2.58 5.88
N LEU A 37 27.99 3.71 5.20
CA LEU A 37 29.22 3.96 4.43
C LEU A 37 30.48 3.83 5.27
N SER A 38 30.42 4.28 6.52
CA SER A 38 31.58 4.25 7.41
C SER A 38 31.98 2.83 7.85
N TYR A 39 31.18 1.78 7.56
CA TYR A 39 31.57 0.36 7.76
C TYR A 39 32.35 -0.17 6.56
N PHE A 40 32.36 0.56 5.45
CA PHE A 40 32.96 0.14 4.18
C PHE A 40 33.92 1.18 3.58
N PRO A 41 34.82 1.82 4.37
CA PRO A 41 35.82 2.73 3.83
C PRO A 41 36.80 1.97 2.93
N ILE A 42 37.42 2.66 1.96
CA ILE A 42 38.42 2.02 1.10
C ILE A 42 39.78 2.21 1.76
N ILE A 43 40.27 1.16 2.41
CA ILE A 43 41.53 1.18 3.18
C ILE A 43 42.35 -0.06 2.84
N THR A 44 43.66 0.13 2.73
CA THR A 44 44.66 -0.94 2.66
C THR A 44 45.73 -0.66 3.71
N GLY A 45 46.21 -1.71 4.38
CA GLY A 45 47.27 -1.61 5.38
C GLY A 45 48.00 -2.93 5.60
N LYS A 46 48.84 -2.97 6.63
CA LYS A 46 49.68 -4.11 6.98
C LYS A 46 49.22 -4.73 8.30
N VAL A 47 49.33 -6.05 8.37
CA VAL A 47 49.25 -6.77 9.64
C VAL A 47 50.62 -6.69 10.30
N VAL A 48 50.68 -6.00 11.44
CA VAL A 48 51.92 -5.76 12.21
C VAL A 48 52.25 -6.97 13.08
N LYS A 49 51.23 -7.66 13.60
CA LYS A 49 51.40 -8.76 14.53
C LYS A 49 50.25 -9.75 14.43
N LEU A 50 50.57 -11.04 14.51
CA LEU A 50 49.61 -12.15 14.63
C LEU A 50 49.87 -12.86 15.96
N GLU A 51 48.88 -12.88 16.85
CA GLU A 51 48.91 -13.61 18.12
C GLU A 51 47.67 -14.49 18.23
N GLU A 52 47.87 -15.81 18.19
CA GLU A 52 46.79 -16.82 18.17
C GLU A 52 45.76 -16.54 17.06
N ASN A 53 44.65 -15.90 17.41
CA ASN A 53 43.54 -15.57 16.52
C ASN A 53 43.31 -14.05 16.37
N LYS A 54 44.27 -13.22 16.84
CA LYS A 54 44.20 -11.75 16.82
C LYS A 54 45.28 -11.16 15.93
N LEU A 55 44.89 -10.16 15.15
CA LEU A 55 45.72 -9.40 14.22
C LEU A 55 45.83 -7.96 14.72
N SER A 56 47.04 -7.44 14.83
CA SER A 56 47.28 -6.01 15.01
C SER A 56 47.46 -5.35 13.64
N LEU A 57 46.64 -4.35 13.34
CA LEU A 57 46.63 -3.64 12.07
C LEU A 57 47.27 -2.26 12.22
N ASP A 58 48.01 -1.80 11.21
CA ASP A 58 48.69 -0.49 11.19
C ASP A 58 47.76 0.71 10.89
N LYS A 59 46.44 0.53 11.08
CA LYS A 59 45.41 1.53 10.84
C LYS A 59 44.46 1.62 12.01
N GLY A 60 44.10 2.86 12.37
CA GLY A 60 43.23 3.17 13.51
C GLY A 60 42.04 4.04 13.12
N PHE A 61 41.42 4.70 14.10
CA PHE A 61 40.23 5.52 13.85
C PHE A 61 40.52 6.69 12.89
N LYS A 62 41.75 7.23 12.91
CA LYS A 62 42.17 8.31 11.99
C LYS A 62 42.12 7.90 10.52
N ASP A 63 42.33 6.63 10.24
CA ASP A 63 42.28 6.07 8.89
C ASP A 63 40.85 5.69 8.48
N GLY A 64 39.87 5.79 9.39
CA GLY A 64 38.47 5.37 9.17
C GLY A 64 38.16 3.96 9.65
N ILE A 65 39.06 3.32 10.39
CA ILE A 65 38.79 2.02 11.00
C ILE A 65 37.85 2.18 12.19
N ARG A 66 36.89 1.28 12.35
CA ARG A 66 35.98 1.25 13.50
C ARG A 66 35.58 -0.17 13.87
N LYS A 67 35.13 -0.34 15.11
CA LYS A 67 34.67 -1.63 15.64
C LYS A 67 33.53 -2.23 14.81
N GLY A 68 33.57 -3.53 14.58
CA GLY A 68 32.57 -4.29 13.81
C GLY A 68 32.80 -4.31 12.30
N GLN A 69 33.80 -3.58 11.79
CA GLN A 69 34.22 -3.70 10.38
C GLN A 69 34.88 -5.06 10.12
N ARG A 70 34.71 -5.56 8.90
CA ARG A 70 35.40 -6.76 8.42
C ARG A 70 36.47 -6.41 7.40
N VAL A 71 37.65 -6.97 7.59
CA VAL A 71 38.81 -6.79 6.72
C VAL A 71 39.18 -8.12 6.05
N VAL A 72 39.55 -8.04 4.78
CA VAL A 72 40.09 -9.18 4.03
C VAL A 72 41.59 -9.20 4.22
N ILE A 73 42.13 -10.33 4.65
CA ILE A 73 43.57 -10.57 4.80
C ILE A 73 44.09 -11.26 3.53
N PHE A 74 45.18 -10.77 2.97
CA PHE A 74 45.75 -11.27 1.73
C PHE A 74 47.28 -11.19 1.67
N GLU A 75 47.85 -12.01 0.80
CA GLU A 75 49.26 -12.02 0.42
C GLU A 75 49.42 -11.44 -0.99
N GLU A 76 50.45 -10.61 -1.21
CA GLU A 76 50.84 -10.19 -2.56
C GLU A 76 51.68 -11.28 -3.22
N THR A 77 51.23 -11.76 -4.37
CA THR A 77 51.88 -12.82 -5.14
C THR A 77 52.52 -12.27 -6.43
N VAL A 78 52.47 -13.01 -7.54
CA VAL A 78 53.19 -12.68 -8.77
C VAL A 78 52.72 -11.34 -9.39
N PRO A 79 53.61 -10.59 -10.07
CA PRO A 79 53.22 -9.38 -10.80
C PRO A 79 52.17 -9.67 -11.88
N LEU A 80 51.13 -8.85 -11.93
CA LEU A 80 50.05 -8.92 -12.89
C LEU A 80 50.43 -8.06 -14.11
N ILE A 81 50.68 -8.71 -15.24
CA ILE A 81 51.25 -8.09 -16.45
C ILE A 81 50.17 -7.89 -17.50
N HIS A 82 50.06 -6.70 -18.08
CA HIS A 82 49.13 -6.43 -19.18
C HIS A 82 49.48 -7.30 -20.41
N PRO A 83 48.55 -8.08 -20.97
CA PRO A 83 48.86 -9.02 -22.05
C PRO A 83 49.39 -8.31 -23.31
N VAL A 84 48.90 -7.11 -23.61
CA VAL A 84 49.33 -6.30 -24.78
C VAL A 84 50.53 -5.39 -24.48
N THR A 85 50.49 -4.56 -23.43
CA THR A 85 51.54 -3.54 -23.20
C THR A 85 52.77 -4.08 -22.44
N ARG A 86 52.70 -5.31 -21.89
CA ARG A 86 53.71 -5.92 -21.01
C ARG A 86 54.09 -5.08 -19.78
N GLN A 87 53.33 -4.03 -19.47
CA GLN A 87 53.53 -3.24 -18.26
C GLN A 87 52.96 -3.98 -17.04
N VAL A 88 53.62 -3.82 -15.90
CA VAL A 88 53.13 -4.32 -14.61
C VAL A 88 51.94 -3.45 -14.19
N ILE A 89 50.73 -4.04 -14.15
CA ILE A 89 49.50 -3.37 -13.75
C ILE A 89 49.32 -3.42 -12.21
N GLY A 90 49.90 -4.43 -11.56
CA GLY A 90 49.84 -4.63 -10.12
C GLY A 90 50.47 -5.94 -9.70
N LYS A 91 50.13 -6.45 -8.52
CA LYS A 91 50.44 -7.81 -8.09
C LYS A 91 49.14 -8.59 -7.87
N SER A 92 49.18 -9.88 -8.15
CA SER A 92 48.06 -10.79 -7.87
C SER A 92 47.88 -10.93 -6.36
N GLU A 93 46.64 -10.92 -5.89
CA GLU A 93 46.32 -11.03 -4.47
C GLU A 93 45.80 -12.44 -4.17
N LYS A 94 46.33 -13.07 -3.12
CA LYS A 94 45.83 -14.34 -2.59
C LYS A 94 45.14 -14.08 -1.26
N ILE A 95 43.82 -14.24 -1.22
CA ILE A 95 43.03 -14.08 0.02
C ILE A 95 43.34 -15.24 0.96
N VAL A 96 43.78 -14.94 2.18
CA VAL A 96 44.15 -15.94 3.20
C VAL A 96 43.23 -15.97 4.41
N GLY A 97 42.41 -14.93 4.61
CA GLY A 97 41.43 -14.92 5.67
C GLY A 97 40.52 -13.69 5.72
N LEU A 98 39.58 -13.72 6.66
CA LEU A 98 38.65 -12.65 6.98
C LEU A 98 38.73 -12.38 8.49
N ALA A 99 38.84 -11.12 8.90
CA ALA A 99 38.91 -10.75 10.31
C ALA A 99 37.93 -9.61 10.63
N GLU A 100 37.42 -9.56 11.86
CA GLU A 100 36.55 -8.48 12.37
C GLU A 100 37.30 -7.60 13.36
N VAL A 101 37.23 -6.29 13.18
CA VAL A 101 37.84 -5.30 14.08
C VAL A 101 37.09 -5.28 15.41
N ILE A 102 37.77 -5.67 16.49
CA ILE A 102 37.20 -5.76 17.85
C ILE A 102 37.53 -4.54 18.73
N SER A 103 38.68 -3.89 18.50
CA SER A 103 39.09 -2.66 19.16
C SER A 103 39.88 -1.76 18.21
N VAL A 104 39.80 -0.44 18.45
CA VAL A 104 40.41 0.57 17.61
C VAL A 104 41.05 1.64 18.49
N GLU A 105 42.30 1.96 18.16
CA GLU A 105 43.09 3.03 18.74
C GLU A 105 43.32 4.13 17.69
N GLU A 106 44.14 5.12 18.01
CA GLU A 106 44.37 6.28 17.12
C GLU A 106 45.00 5.92 15.78
N ASN A 107 46.05 5.09 15.80
CA ASN A 107 46.83 4.72 14.61
C ASN A 107 46.93 3.19 14.43
N SER A 108 46.21 2.42 15.23
CA SER A 108 46.26 0.96 15.28
C SER A 108 44.88 0.39 15.57
N SER A 109 44.66 -0.87 15.21
CA SER A 109 43.45 -1.60 15.58
C SER A 109 43.75 -3.08 15.78
N VAL A 110 42.88 -3.75 16.53
CA VAL A 110 42.96 -5.20 16.73
C VAL A 110 41.76 -5.84 16.06
N ALA A 111 42.02 -6.85 15.23
CA ALA A 111 41.00 -7.65 14.58
C ALA A 111 41.09 -9.12 15.01
N GLU A 112 39.96 -9.79 15.12
CA GLU A 112 39.86 -11.22 15.41
C GLU A 112 39.57 -11.98 14.12
N VAL A 113 40.31 -13.05 13.85
CA VAL A 113 40.15 -13.86 12.65
C VAL A 113 38.84 -14.64 12.74
N LEU A 114 37.98 -14.43 11.75
CA LEU A 114 36.72 -15.15 11.60
C LEU A 114 36.93 -16.43 10.78
N GLU A 115 37.73 -16.33 9.72
CA GLU A 115 37.99 -17.43 8.79
C GLU A 115 39.37 -17.33 8.14
N GLY A 116 39.86 -18.48 7.68
CA GLY A 116 41.13 -18.60 6.99
C GLY A 116 42.22 -19.20 7.87
N ASN A 117 43.25 -19.75 7.24
CA ASN A 117 44.43 -20.25 7.93
C ASN A 117 45.57 -19.26 7.66
N ILE A 118 45.73 -18.31 8.59
CA ILE A 118 46.67 -17.22 8.44
C ILE A 118 48.04 -17.68 8.96
N SER A 119 49.01 -17.80 8.05
CA SER A 119 50.40 -18.15 8.36
C SER A 119 51.30 -16.91 8.31
N SER A 120 52.31 -16.86 9.19
CA SER A 120 53.25 -15.75 9.30
C SER A 120 54.44 -15.82 8.32
N SER A 121 54.39 -16.69 7.30
CA SER A 121 55.54 -16.92 6.40
C SER A 121 55.81 -15.77 5.42
N GLU A 122 54.81 -14.91 5.16
CA GLU A 122 54.91 -13.77 4.24
C GLU A 122 54.33 -12.50 4.87
N PRO A 123 54.70 -11.29 4.40
CA PRO A 123 54.11 -10.05 4.89
C PRO A 123 52.61 -10.00 4.54
N LEU A 124 51.78 -10.10 5.57
CA LEU A 124 50.33 -10.07 5.46
C LEU A 124 49.82 -8.63 5.31
N LEU A 125 48.97 -8.42 4.32
CA LEU A 125 48.25 -7.18 4.10
C LEU A 125 46.78 -7.38 4.43
N PHE A 126 46.10 -6.28 4.72
CA PHE A 126 44.66 -6.27 4.85
C PHE A 126 44.05 -5.16 4.03
N LYS A 127 42.78 -5.34 3.66
CA LYS A 127 42.00 -4.30 3.01
C LYS A 127 40.52 -4.38 3.34
N ILE A 128 39.85 -3.24 3.22
CA ILE A 128 38.41 -3.16 3.00
C ILE A 128 38.24 -2.84 1.51
N PRO A 129 37.74 -3.79 0.70
CA PRO A 129 37.87 -3.73 -0.75
C PRO A 129 37.01 -2.61 -1.36
N LYS A 130 37.51 -2.02 -2.45
CA LYS A 130 36.78 -1.02 -3.25
C LYS A 130 35.57 -1.60 -4.02
N SER A 131 35.51 -2.92 -4.17
CA SER A 131 34.38 -3.61 -4.82
C SER A 131 33.06 -3.28 -4.12
N LYS A 132 31.98 -3.17 -4.90
CA LYS A 132 30.64 -2.91 -4.35
C LYS A 132 30.28 -3.97 -3.31
N ILE A 133 29.68 -3.54 -2.21
CA ILE A 133 29.18 -4.45 -1.17
C ILE A 133 27.76 -4.84 -1.54
N LYS A 134 27.45 -6.12 -1.49
CA LYS A 134 26.11 -6.61 -1.78
C LYS A 134 25.24 -6.49 -0.54
N ILE A 135 24.19 -5.70 -0.64
CA ILE A 135 23.24 -5.47 0.44
C ILE A 135 21.93 -6.11 0.07
N LEU A 136 21.48 -7.08 0.87
CA LEU A 136 20.09 -7.50 0.87
C LEU A 136 19.28 -6.39 1.54
N TYR A 137 18.50 -5.67 0.75
CA TYR A 137 17.66 -4.57 1.20
C TYR A 137 16.28 -5.09 1.56
N ALA A 138 15.98 -5.12 2.86
CA ALA A 138 14.72 -5.61 3.38
C ALA A 138 13.91 -4.48 4.01
N GLN A 139 12.65 -4.42 3.63
CA GLN A 139 11.68 -3.46 4.11
C GLN A 139 10.62 -4.20 4.93
N GLY A 140 10.53 -3.89 6.22
CA GLY A 140 9.44 -4.35 7.08
C GLY A 140 8.15 -3.60 6.78
N ASP A 141 7.47 -3.12 7.81
CA ASP A 141 6.23 -2.31 7.73
C ASP A 141 6.47 -0.84 7.35
N THR A 142 7.65 -0.53 6.82
CA THR A 142 8.04 0.84 6.46
C THR A 142 7.24 1.31 5.26
N GLU A 143 6.84 2.57 5.25
CA GLU A 143 6.14 3.18 4.12
C GLU A 143 6.98 3.12 2.82
N TRP A 144 6.35 2.75 1.70
CA TRP A 144 7.04 2.56 0.41
C TRP A 144 7.87 3.77 -0.03
N ALA A 145 7.33 5.00 0.07
CA ALA A 145 8.04 6.19 -0.36
C ALA A 145 9.31 6.47 0.47
N VAL A 146 9.31 6.07 1.74
CA VAL A 146 10.47 6.14 2.64
C VAL A 146 11.50 5.09 2.24
N GLY A 147 11.05 3.84 2.03
CA GLY A 147 11.90 2.75 1.54
C GLY A 147 12.55 3.06 0.19
N GLU A 148 11.78 3.56 -0.78
CA GLU A 148 12.29 3.92 -2.10
C GLU A 148 13.28 5.08 -2.04
N GLY A 149 12.98 6.10 -1.21
CA GLY A 149 13.87 7.24 -1.03
C GLY A 149 15.24 6.83 -0.52
N TYR A 150 15.26 5.99 0.52
CA TYR A 150 16.53 5.53 1.07
C TYR A 150 17.27 4.57 0.13
N TYR A 151 16.55 3.68 -0.54
CA TYR A 151 17.13 2.78 -1.56
C TYR A 151 17.90 3.56 -2.63
N ARG A 152 17.31 4.65 -3.14
CA ARG A 152 17.94 5.50 -4.16
C ARG A 152 19.16 6.22 -3.63
N GLU A 153 19.07 6.80 -2.45
CA GLU A 153 20.24 7.44 -1.83
C GLU A 153 21.41 6.48 -1.65
N LEU A 154 21.14 5.22 -1.28
CA LEU A 154 22.18 4.20 -1.18
C LEU A 154 22.75 3.83 -2.55
N LYS A 155 21.90 3.71 -3.58
CA LYS A 155 22.32 3.43 -4.95
C LYS A 155 23.21 4.54 -5.51
N ASP A 156 22.89 5.80 -5.20
CA ASP A 156 23.63 6.99 -5.62
C ASP A 156 25.03 7.08 -4.99
N THR A 157 25.31 6.34 -3.90
CA THR A 157 26.67 6.24 -3.36
C THR A 157 27.63 5.46 -4.24
N GLU A 158 27.11 4.66 -5.18
CA GLU A 158 27.84 3.68 -6.00
C GLU A 158 28.65 2.63 -5.22
N ARG A 159 28.62 2.66 -3.88
CA ARG A 159 29.36 1.76 -2.99
C ARG A 159 28.67 0.42 -2.81
N PHE A 160 27.37 0.37 -3.07
CA PHE A 160 26.50 -0.76 -2.77
C PHE A 160 25.85 -1.34 -4.04
N GLU A 161 25.74 -2.65 -4.07
CA GLU A 161 24.89 -3.40 -4.99
C GLU A 161 23.68 -3.87 -4.19
N LEU A 162 22.52 -3.26 -4.42
CA LEU A 162 21.30 -3.56 -3.67
C LEU A 162 20.59 -4.76 -4.31
N ILE A 163 20.24 -5.74 -3.48
CA ILE A 163 19.46 -6.93 -3.82
C ILE A 163 18.13 -6.81 -3.09
N ASP A 164 17.02 -6.84 -3.82
CA ASP A 164 15.69 -6.64 -3.24
C ASP A 164 15.25 -7.88 -2.46
N ALA A 165 14.86 -7.69 -1.19
CA ALA A 165 14.16 -8.71 -0.41
C ALA A 165 12.63 -8.53 -0.57
N PRO A 166 11.81 -9.55 -0.24
CA PRO A 166 10.36 -9.37 -0.17
C PRO A 166 10.00 -8.23 0.80
N VAL A 167 9.02 -7.41 0.39
CA VAL A 167 8.49 -6.30 1.20
C VAL A 167 7.55 -6.79 2.30
N ASN A 168 7.37 -6.00 3.36
CA ASN A 168 6.50 -6.30 4.51
C ASN A 168 6.89 -7.57 5.29
N VAL A 169 8.19 -7.88 5.36
CA VAL A 169 8.67 -9.02 6.15
C VAL A 169 8.97 -8.56 7.56
N THR A 170 8.35 -9.17 8.56
CA THR A 170 8.61 -8.89 9.98
C THR A 170 9.58 -9.88 10.62
N ASP A 171 9.78 -11.04 10.00
CA ASP A 171 10.63 -12.12 10.50
C ASP A 171 12.04 -12.08 9.88
N ILE A 172 13.01 -11.61 10.67
CA ILE A 172 14.43 -11.52 10.30
C ILE A 172 15.02 -12.89 9.96
N GLU A 173 14.63 -13.97 10.65
CA GLU A 173 15.15 -15.32 10.37
C GLU A 173 14.77 -15.78 8.97
N LYS A 174 13.57 -15.41 8.51
CA LYS A 174 13.10 -15.71 7.15
C LYS A 174 13.87 -14.92 6.10
N VAL A 175 14.15 -13.64 6.36
CA VAL A 175 14.94 -12.78 5.46
C VAL A 175 16.38 -13.30 5.35
N LEU A 176 17.01 -13.64 6.48
CA LEU A 176 18.37 -14.18 6.52
C LEU A 176 18.49 -15.54 5.80
N LYS A 177 17.42 -16.35 5.73
CA LYS A 177 17.41 -17.59 4.94
C LYS A 177 17.37 -17.36 3.42
N GLN A 178 16.94 -16.17 2.99
CA GLN A 178 16.82 -15.79 1.58
C GLN A 178 17.98 -14.89 1.13
N SER A 179 19.09 -14.90 1.87
CA SER A 179 20.22 -13.98 1.71
C SER A 179 21.00 -14.10 0.41
N GLY A 180 20.84 -15.20 -0.34
CA GLY A 180 21.56 -15.42 -1.59
C GLY A 180 23.07 -15.25 -1.42
N ASN A 181 23.67 -14.36 -2.21
CA ASN A 181 25.09 -14.00 -2.17
C ASN A 181 25.36 -12.61 -1.58
N ALA A 182 24.43 -12.07 -0.79
CA ALA A 182 24.60 -10.77 -0.15
C ALA A 182 25.59 -10.84 1.04
N ASP A 183 26.33 -9.75 1.26
CA ASP A 183 27.31 -9.63 2.35
C ASP A 183 26.64 -9.11 3.63
N VAL A 184 25.70 -8.18 3.47
CA VAL A 184 25.02 -7.43 4.53
C VAL A 184 23.51 -7.49 4.32
N LEU A 185 22.76 -7.66 5.41
CA LEU A 185 21.33 -7.38 5.43
C LEU A 185 21.13 -5.98 6.02
N LEU A 186 20.44 -5.13 5.28
CA LEU A 186 19.91 -3.86 5.76
C LEU A 186 18.41 -4.04 5.96
N PHE A 187 17.95 -3.88 7.19
CA PHE A 187 16.53 -4.04 7.53
C PHE A 187 15.94 -2.74 8.06
N LEU A 188 14.93 -2.24 7.36
CA LEU A 188 14.17 -1.06 7.75
C LEU A 188 12.88 -1.45 8.46
N LYS A 189 12.65 -0.82 9.61
CA LYS A 189 11.39 -0.92 10.35
C LYS A 189 10.86 0.46 10.65
N GLN A 190 9.54 0.51 10.83
CA GLN A 190 8.84 1.72 11.18
C GLN A 190 8.14 1.55 12.52
N SER A 191 8.05 2.64 13.28
CA SER A 191 7.19 2.73 14.46
C SER A 191 6.61 4.14 14.55
N LYS A 192 5.43 4.26 15.18
CA LYS A 192 4.79 5.56 15.43
C LYS A 192 4.99 5.94 16.88
N GLN A 193 5.56 7.12 17.12
CA GLN A 193 5.71 7.69 18.46
C GLN A 193 5.29 9.16 18.43
N ASN A 194 4.31 9.54 19.25
CA ASN A 194 3.81 10.92 19.37
C ASN A 194 3.37 11.59 18.04
N GLY A 195 2.86 10.81 17.08
CA GLY A 195 2.42 11.32 15.76
C GLY A 195 3.53 11.54 14.72
N ASN A 196 4.80 11.39 15.13
CA ASN A 196 5.95 11.35 14.23
C ASN A 196 6.27 9.91 13.82
N LEU A 197 6.83 9.78 12.62
CA LEU A 197 7.24 8.49 12.08
C LEU A 197 8.70 8.24 12.48
N LYS A 198 8.93 7.21 13.27
CA LYS A 198 10.28 6.80 13.66
C LYS A 198 10.71 5.63 12.79
N ILE A 199 11.79 5.81 12.04
CA ILE A 199 12.36 4.77 11.19
C ILE A 199 13.62 4.25 11.87
N SER A 200 13.80 2.93 11.88
CA SER A 200 15.02 2.29 12.36
C SER A 200 15.69 1.49 11.26
N GLN A 201 17.01 1.56 11.21
CA GLN A 201 17.87 0.75 10.37
C GLN A 201 18.65 -0.22 11.25
N GLU A 202 18.54 -1.50 10.95
CA GLU A 202 19.36 -2.56 11.52
C GLU A 202 20.27 -3.15 10.43
N LEU A 203 21.56 -3.32 10.74
CA LEU A 203 22.54 -3.88 9.81
C LEU A 203 23.13 -5.19 10.36
N TYR A 204 22.99 -6.26 9.59
CA TYR A 204 23.47 -7.59 9.96
C TYR A 204 24.52 -8.08 8.98
N TRP A 205 25.56 -8.72 9.52
CA TRP A 205 26.40 -9.58 8.72
C TRP A 205 25.62 -10.86 8.40
N ILE A 206 25.42 -11.15 7.11
CA ILE A 206 24.61 -12.32 6.70
C ILE A 206 25.25 -13.63 7.14
N LYS A 207 26.57 -13.68 7.04
CA LYS A 207 27.37 -14.90 7.22
C LYS A 207 27.22 -15.56 8.59
N ASP A 208 27.19 -14.77 9.64
CA ASP A 208 27.08 -15.18 11.05
C ASP A 208 25.83 -14.61 11.74
N LYS A 209 24.93 -13.98 10.97
CA LYS A 209 23.70 -13.34 11.44
C LYS A 209 23.90 -12.28 12.52
N LYS A 210 25.10 -11.70 12.61
CA LYS A 210 25.47 -10.77 13.69
C LYS A 210 25.02 -9.36 13.39
N LEU A 211 24.20 -8.77 14.27
CA LEU A 211 23.87 -7.34 14.27
C LEU A 211 25.14 -6.54 14.57
N PHE A 212 25.53 -5.65 13.67
CA PHE A 212 26.70 -4.80 13.85
C PHE A 212 26.39 -3.30 13.95
N SER A 213 25.16 -2.88 13.58
CA SER A 213 24.73 -1.49 13.72
C SER A 213 23.21 -1.38 13.86
N HIS A 214 22.77 -0.44 14.70
CA HIS A 214 21.39 0.02 14.82
C HIS A 214 21.38 1.54 14.83
N SER A 215 20.52 2.17 14.02
CA SER A 215 20.38 3.62 13.96
C SER A 215 18.92 4.01 13.75
N GLU A 216 18.52 5.18 14.26
CA GLU A 216 17.14 5.67 14.17
C GLU A 216 17.10 7.11 13.64
N ILE A 217 16.05 7.43 12.89
CA ILE A 217 15.70 8.79 12.47
C ILE A 217 14.20 9.05 12.72
N GLU A 218 13.86 10.32 12.89
CA GLU A 218 12.46 10.76 12.93
C GLU A 218 12.13 11.55 11.66
N LEU A 219 11.06 11.14 11.00
CA LEU A 219 10.47 11.84 9.86
C LEU A 219 9.19 12.55 10.32
N ASN A 220 9.14 13.86 10.09
CA ASN A 220 7.94 14.64 10.30
C ASN A 220 6.97 14.48 9.11
N GLN A 221 5.73 14.96 9.27
CA GLN A 221 4.69 14.85 8.24
C GLN A 221 5.05 15.60 6.93
N VAL A 222 5.85 16.66 7.01
CA VAL A 222 6.27 17.44 5.83
C VAL A 222 7.25 16.62 4.98
N ALA A 223 8.27 16.05 5.62
CA ALA A 223 9.24 15.15 4.98
C ALA A 223 8.55 13.97 4.30
N LEU A 224 7.57 13.38 4.97
CA LEU A 224 6.79 12.27 4.42
C LEU A 224 6.00 12.69 3.17
N SER A 225 5.34 13.85 3.21
CA SER A 225 4.63 14.40 2.05
C SER A 225 5.56 14.67 0.86
N GLU A 226 6.75 15.19 1.12
CA GLU A 226 7.75 15.45 0.07
C GLU A 226 8.28 14.16 -0.56
N LEU A 227 8.62 13.15 0.25
CA LEU A 227 9.05 11.83 -0.23
C LEU A 227 7.98 11.18 -1.10
N ARG A 228 6.70 11.21 -0.66
CA ARG A 228 5.57 10.71 -1.45
C ARG A 228 5.49 11.40 -2.80
N LYS A 229 5.54 12.75 -2.82
CA LYS A 229 5.50 13.54 -4.06
C LYS A 229 6.68 13.23 -4.98
N LYS A 230 7.90 13.13 -4.44
CA LYS A 230 9.13 12.91 -5.20
C LYS A 230 9.12 11.57 -5.92
N TYR A 231 8.64 10.52 -5.26
CA TYR A 231 8.70 9.16 -5.80
C TYR A 231 7.36 8.64 -6.36
N ALA A 232 6.31 9.46 -6.34
CA ALA A 232 5.00 9.12 -6.91
C ALA A 232 5.06 8.65 -8.38
N SER A 233 5.99 9.21 -9.18
CA SER A 233 6.14 8.96 -10.61
C SER A 233 6.85 7.65 -10.98
N LEU A 234 7.55 7.02 -10.03
CA LEU A 234 8.36 5.82 -10.28
C LEU A 234 7.59 4.52 -10.11
N ILE A 235 6.45 4.57 -9.41
CA ILE A 235 5.50 3.48 -9.44
C ILE A 235 4.52 3.75 -10.57
N VAL A 236 4.09 2.69 -11.25
CA VAL A 236 3.09 2.69 -12.33
C VAL A 236 2.12 3.86 -12.13
N PRO A 237 1.91 4.73 -13.14
CA PRO A 237 1.05 5.89 -12.96
C PRO A 237 -0.29 5.46 -12.35
N GLU A 238 -0.76 6.25 -11.40
CA GLU A 238 -1.89 5.92 -10.57
C GLU A 238 -3.13 5.60 -11.42
N GLY A 239 -3.88 4.57 -11.02
CA GLY A 239 -5.05 4.15 -11.79
C GLY A 239 -4.75 3.33 -13.04
N HIS A 240 -3.49 2.95 -13.31
CA HIS A 240 -3.20 1.91 -14.30
C HIS A 240 -3.35 0.51 -13.73
N THR A 241 -3.81 -0.38 -14.60
CA THR A 241 -4.01 -1.80 -14.31
C THR A 241 -2.66 -2.51 -14.22
N LEU A 242 -2.33 -3.06 -13.05
CA LEU A 242 -1.19 -3.94 -12.82
C LEU A 242 -1.48 -5.36 -13.30
N LEU A 243 -2.64 -5.90 -12.92
CA LEU A 243 -3.11 -7.24 -13.26
C LEU A 243 -4.58 -7.20 -13.66
N SER A 244 -5.01 -8.13 -14.50
CA SER A 244 -6.42 -8.30 -14.86
C SER A 244 -6.80 -9.77 -14.86
N PHE A 245 -7.89 -10.09 -14.17
CA PHE A 245 -8.43 -11.44 -14.09
C PHE A 245 -9.82 -11.48 -14.69
N ARG A 246 -10.06 -12.47 -15.55
CA ARG A 246 -11.40 -12.75 -16.08
C ARG A 246 -12.14 -13.63 -15.08
N LEU A 247 -13.38 -13.24 -14.81
CA LEU A 247 -14.25 -13.85 -13.82
C LEU A 247 -15.59 -14.18 -14.46
N SER A 248 -16.33 -15.11 -13.82
CA SER A 248 -17.71 -15.42 -14.20
C SER A 248 -18.57 -14.14 -14.19
N ARG A 249 -19.50 -14.02 -15.14
CA ARG A 249 -20.46 -12.89 -15.21
C ARG A 249 -21.33 -12.74 -13.95
N SER A 250 -21.52 -13.80 -13.17
CA SER A 250 -22.29 -13.75 -11.92
C SER A 250 -21.56 -13.02 -10.79
N ILE A 251 -20.25 -12.76 -10.93
CA ILE A 251 -19.48 -12.03 -9.93
C ILE A 251 -19.77 -10.54 -10.03
N ASN A 252 -20.13 -9.95 -8.89
CA ASN A 252 -20.55 -8.55 -8.80
C ASN A 252 -20.07 -7.83 -7.54
N ARG A 253 -19.38 -8.49 -6.62
CA ARG A 253 -18.86 -7.87 -5.39
C ARG A 253 -17.41 -8.26 -5.11
N VAL A 254 -16.67 -7.29 -4.57
CA VAL A 254 -15.29 -7.44 -4.11
C VAL A 254 -15.12 -6.77 -2.74
N ALA A 255 -14.31 -7.39 -1.88
CA ALA A 255 -13.84 -6.82 -0.63
C ALA A 255 -12.41 -7.30 -0.35
N VAL A 256 -11.71 -6.61 0.54
CA VAL A 256 -10.38 -7.02 1.02
C VAL A 256 -10.36 -7.01 2.53
N GLY A 257 -9.53 -7.84 3.12
CA GLY A 257 -9.41 -7.90 4.57
C GLY A 257 -8.34 -8.87 5.03
N ASN A 258 -8.12 -8.88 6.34
CA ASN A 258 -7.24 -9.79 7.05
C ASN A 258 -8.07 -10.87 7.77
N PHE A 259 -8.35 -11.99 7.10
CA PHE A 259 -9.21 -13.04 7.65
C PHE A 259 -8.45 -14.09 8.47
N ASP A 260 -7.18 -14.32 8.15
CA ASP A 260 -6.34 -15.27 8.87
C ASP A 260 -5.47 -14.67 9.98
N GLY A 261 -5.43 -13.34 10.09
CA GLY A 261 -4.62 -12.62 11.07
C GLY A 261 -3.17 -12.41 10.64
N THR A 262 -2.79 -12.82 9.43
CA THR A 262 -1.38 -12.79 8.96
C THR A 262 -1.14 -11.92 7.73
N SER A 263 -2.13 -11.73 6.86
CA SER A 263 -1.98 -11.02 5.59
C SER A 263 -3.10 -10.01 5.37
N GLN A 264 -2.76 -8.76 5.06
CA GLN A 264 -3.72 -7.71 4.69
C GLN A 264 -4.15 -7.74 3.22
N ASN A 265 -3.61 -8.68 2.42
CA ASN A 265 -3.81 -8.74 0.96
C ASN A 265 -4.68 -9.92 0.53
N GLN A 266 -5.70 -10.27 1.32
CA GLN A 266 -6.68 -11.28 0.94
C GLN A 266 -7.88 -10.63 0.29
N ILE A 267 -8.32 -11.21 -0.83
CA ILE A 267 -9.43 -10.69 -1.62
C ILE A 267 -10.62 -11.64 -1.51
N LEU A 268 -11.78 -11.08 -1.23
CA LEU A 268 -13.05 -11.76 -1.37
C LEU A 268 -13.69 -11.33 -2.67
N ILE A 269 -14.15 -12.33 -3.42
CA ILE A 269 -14.93 -12.14 -4.63
C ILE A 269 -16.25 -12.86 -4.39
N ALA A 270 -17.37 -12.16 -4.56
CA ALA A 270 -18.68 -12.74 -4.37
C ALA A 270 -19.54 -12.68 -5.64
N SER A 271 -20.30 -13.76 -5.81
CA SER A 271 -21.41 -13.89 -6.73
C SER A 271 -22.70 -14.07 -5.95
N ASP A 272 -23.83 -14.11 -6.64
CA ASP A 272 -25.16 -14.21 -6.01
C ASP A 272 -25.37 -15.48 -5.17
N SER A 273 -24.47 -16.47 -5.24
CA SER A 273 -24.57 -17.74 -4.49
C SER A 273 -23.29 -18.17 -3.76
N GLU A 274 -22.17 -17.46 -3.93
CA GLU A 274 -20.88 -17.90 -3.37
C GLU A 274 -19.99 -16.70 -3.03
N ILE A 275 -19.26 -16.80 -1.92
CA ILE A 275 -18.14 -15.92 -1.56
C ILE A 275 -16.86 -16.75 -1.63
N SER A 276 -15.90 -16.30 -2.42
CA SER A 276 -14.62 -16.99 -2.64
C SER A 276 -13.47 -16.12 -2.14
N LEU A 277 -12.61 -16.72 -1.31
CA LEU A 277 -11.41 -16.11 -0.77
C LEU A 277 -10.21 -16.49 -1.62
N TYR A 278 -9.51 -15.49 -2.12
CA TYR A 278 -8.27 -15.67 -2.87
C TYR A 278 -7.10 -14.98 -2.17
N THR A 279 -5.91 -15.51 -2.44
CA THR A 279 -4.63 -14.84 -2.21
C THR A 279 -4.09 -14.35 -3.55
N ILE A 280 -3.46 -13.16 -3.53
CA ILE A 280 -2.93 -12.52 -4.72
C ILE A 280 -1.40 -12.66 -4.71
N ASP A 281 -0.90 -13.25 -5.78
CA ASP A 281 0.52 -13.36 -6.12
C ASP A 281 0.67 -12.92 -7.59
N VAL A 282 1.32 -13.72 -8.45
CA VAL A 282 1.20 -13.58 -9.92
C VAL A 282 -0.20 -13.93 -10.43
N ASP A 283 -0.88 -14.86 -9.76
CA ASP A 283 -2.24 -15.33 -10.08
C ASP A 283 -3.18 -15.25 -8.87
N LEU A 284 -4.49 -15.40 -9.11
CA LEU A 284 -5.49 -15.60 -8.05
C LEU A 284 -5.51 -17.06 -7.60
N LYS A 285 -5.00 -17.32 -6.38
CA LYS A 285 -5.03 -18.65 -5.77
C LYS A 285 -6.21 -18.77 -4.82
N LEU A 286 -7.19 -19.60 -5.16
CA LEU A 286 -8.36 -19.88 -4.33
C LEU A 286 -7.90 -20.55 -3.03
N LYS A 287 -8.28 -19.97 -1.89
CA LYS A 287 -7.99 -20.51 -0.55
C LYS A 287 -9.19 -21.24 0.03
N SER A 288 -10.38 -20.68 -0.11
CA SER A 288 -11.62 -21.24 0.43
C SER A 288 -12.83 -20.59 -0.22
N ASN A 289 -13.99 -21.23 -0.08
CA ASN A 289 -15.26 -20.72 -0.54
C ASN A 289 -16.34 -20.89 0.52
N TYR A 290 -17.39 -20.10 0.38
CA TYR A 290 -18.57 -20.12 1.22
C TYR A 290 -19.81 -20.03 0.36
N SER A 291 -20.66 -21.06 0.42
CA SER A 291 -21.94 -21.07 -0.27
C SER A 291 -22.95 -20.20 0.47
N ILE A 292 -23.49 -19.20 -0.22
CA ILE A 292 -24.49 -18.28 0.33
C ILE A 292 -25.82 -19.03 0.46
N PRO A 293 -26.35 -19.25 1.68
CA PRO A 293 -27.43 -20.24 1.87
C PRO A 293 -28.76 -19.90 1.18
N VAL A 294 -29.03 -18.62 0.94
CA VAL A 294 -30.32 -18.17 0.40
C VAL A 294 -30.21 -17.72 -1.05
N GLY A 295 -29.02 -17.31 -1.49
CA GLY A 295 -28.77 -16.67 -2.78
C GLY A 295 -29.58 -15.39 -3.01
N GLY A 296 -29.22 -14.59 -4.02
CA GLY A 296 -29.98 -13.40 -4.43
C GLY A 296 -29.10 -12.18 -4.68
N ASP A 297 -29.75 -11.02 -4.83
CA ASP A 297 -29.06 -9.77 -5.12
C ASP A 297 -28.26 -9.30 -3.90
N ILE A 298 -26.94 -9.27 -3.99
CA ILE A 298 -26.10 -8.73 -2.92
C ILE A 298 -26.23 -7.21 -2.90
N LEU A 299 -26.93 -6.65 -1.92
CA LEU A 299 -27.11 -5.21 -1.75
C LEU A 299 -25.86 -4.54 -1.14
N TRP A 300 -25.21 -5.23 -0.20
CA TRP A 300 -24.03 -4.72 0.50
C TRP A 300 -23.07 -5.86 0.81
N PHE A 301 -21.77 -5.58 0.70
CA PHE A 301 -20.69 -6.52 0.95
C PHE A 301 -19.51 -5.76 1.52
N ASP A 302 -19.16 -6.01 2.77
CA ASP A 302 -18.09 -5.29 3.46
C ASP A 302 -17.36 -6.18 4.46
N THR A 303 -16.18 -5.72 4.88
CA THR A 303 -15.27 -6.44 5.76
C THR A 303 -14.75 -5.53 6.85
N GLY A 304 -14.46 -6.10 8.01
CA GLY A 304 -13.82 -5.38 9.11
C GLY A 304 -13.86 -6.14 10.42
N ASP A 305 -12.88 -5.85 11.27
CA ASP A 305 -12.75 -6.38 12.63
C ASP A 305 -13.80 -5.75 13.57
N ILE A 306 -14.96 -6.39 13.68
CA ILE A 306 -16.10 -5.93 14.48
C ILE A 306 -15.94 -6.36 15.94
N ASP A 307 -15.37 -7.55 16.17
CA ASP A 307 -15.21 -8.12 17.52
C ASP A 307 -13.84 -7.83 18.18
N ARG A 308 -12.95 -7.16 17.46
CA ARG A 308 -11.63 -6.67 17.90
C ARG A 308 -10.64 -7.78 18.18
N ASP A 309 -10.72 -8.88 17.44
CA ASP A 309 -9.77 -10.00 17.55
C ASP A 309 -8.62 -9.92 16.53
N SER A 310 -8.48 -8.78 15.83
CA SER A 310 -7.50 -8.53 14.77
C SER A 310 -7.72 -9.33 13.49
N LYS A 311 -8.88 -9.98 13.33
CA LYS A 311 -9.33 -10.60 12.09
C LYS A 311 -10.62 -9.95 11.62
N ASP A 312 -10.76 -9.81 10.31
CA ASP A 312 -11.94 -9.19 9.74
C ASP A 312 -13.10 -10.19 9.65
N GLU A 313 -14.30 -9.75 10.06
CA GLU A 313 -15.56 -10.39 9.72
C GLU A 313 -16.05 -9.91 8.36
N ILE A 314 -16.91 -10.71 7.73
CA ILE A 314 -17.64 -10.35 6.51
C ILE A 314 -19.07 -10.02 6.88
N VAL A 315 -19.55 -8.86 6.43
CA VAL A 315 -20.94 -8.46 6.49
C VAL A 315 -21.51 -8.44 5.08
N ILE A 316 -22.55 -9.22 4.86
CA ILE A 316 -23.25 -9.28 3.57
C ILE A 316 -24.74 -9.08 3.77
N THR A 317 -25.35 -8.21 2.98
CA THR A 317 -26.80 -8.00 2.94
C THR A 317 -27.34 -8.40 1.57
N ILE A 318 -28.32 -9.30 1.55
CA ILE A 318 -28.88 -9.90 0.34
C ILE A 318 -30.36 -9.60 0.26
N LYS A 319 -30.86 -9.24 -0.92
CA LYS A 319 -32.29 -9.23 -1.23
C LYS A 319 -32.66 -10.50 -1.98
N LYS A 320 -33.67 -11.21 -1.49
CA LYS A 320 -34.29 -12.30 -2.22
C LYS A 320 -35.80 -12.14 -2.13
N ASP A 321 -36.44 -12.11 -3.30
CA ASP A 321 -37.88 -11.84 -3.41
C ASP A 321 -38.24 -10.59 -2.59
N GLU A 322 -39.15 -10.71 -1.64
CA GLU A 322 -39.62 -9.60 -0.80
C GLU A 322 -38.96 -9.56 0.58
N ARG A 323 -37.77 -10.15 0.73
CA ARG A 323 -37.03 -10.18 2.00
C ARG A 323 -35.62 -9.64 1.84
N VAL A 324 -35.12 -9.05 2.92
CA VAL A 324 -33.71 -8.71 3.09
C VAL A 324 -33.13 -9.61 4.17
N ILE A 325 -31.97 -10.21 3.91
CA ILE A 325 -31.27 -11.08 4.85
C ILE A 325 -29.84 -10.58 4.96
N SER A 326 -29.41 -10.28 6.18
CA SER A 326 -28.03 -9.90 6.47
C SER A 326 -27.32 -11.01 7.23
N LEU A 327 -26.11 -11.35 6.80
CA LEU A 327 -25.26 -12.36 7.42
C LEU A 327 -23.99 -11.70 7.95
N ILE A 328 -23.49 -12.23 9.07
CA ILE A 328 -22.14 -11.98 9.57
C ILE A 328 -21.40 -13.32 9.53
N ILE A 329 -20.29 -13.34 8.82
CA ILE A 329 -19.49 -14.54 8.56
C ILE A 329 -18.08 -14.30 9.09
N LYS A 330 -17.53 -15.28 9.82
CA LYS A 330 -16.20 -15.22 10.42
C LYS A 330 -15.34 -16.39 9.94
N TRP A 331 -14.05 -16.15 9.79
CA TRP A 331 -13.08 -17.21 9.49
C TRP A 331 -12.71 -17.99 10.75
N VAL A 332 -13.04 -19.27 10.81
CA VAL A 332 -12.76 -20.16 11.95
C VAL A 332 -12.20 -21.48 11.43
N SER A 333 -11.05 -21.91 11.96
CA SER A 333 -10.44 -23.22 11.66
C SER A 333 -10.33 -23.55 10.16
N ASP A 334 -9.86 -22.59 9.37
CA ASP A 334 -9.63 -22.71 7.92
C ASP A 334 -10.90 -22.68 7.04
N GLY A 335 -12.03 -22.21 7.58
CA GLY A 335 -13.26 -22.04 6.81
C GLY A 335 -14.13 -20.87 7.28
N PHE A 336 -15.02 -20.44 6.40
CA PHE A 336 -16.02 -19.41 6.72
C PHE A 336 -17.21 -20.02 7.44
N ASN A 337 -17.55 -19.42 8.58
CA ASN A 337 -18.65 -19.84 9.43
C ASN A 337 -19.60 -18.66 9.66
N GLU A 338 -20.90 -18.89 9.49
CA GLU A 338 -21.92 -17.91 9.84
C GLU A 338 -22.04 -17.79 11.36
N ILE A 339 -21.94 -16.56 11.87
CA ILE A 339 -22.09 -16.27 13.30
C ILE A 339 -23.39 -15.51 13.61
N ALA A 340 -23.96 -14.82 12.62
CA ALA A 340 -25.26 -14.19 12.73
C ALA A 340 -26.02 -14.13 11.40
N ARG A 341 -27.34 -14.18 11.48
CA ARG A 341 -28.29 -14.05 10.36
C ARG A 341 -29.51 -13.26 10.81
N LEU A 342 -29.68 -12.06 10.28
CA LEU A 342 -30.80 -11.18 10.61
C LEU A 342 -31.73 -11.04 9.40
N ASN A 343 -33.02 -11.24 9.63
CA ASN A 343 -34.05 -11.02 8.62
C ASN A 343 -34.58 -9.59 8.72
N ASP A 344 -34.93 -9.02 7.58
CA ASP A 344 -35.57 -7.70 7.42
C ASP A 344 -34.80 -6.56 8.08
N VAL A 345 -33.48 -6.67 8.08
CA VAL A 345 -32.53 -5.67 8.59
C VAL A 345 -31.35 -5.59 7.64
N PHE A 346 -31.00 -4.37 7.24
CA PHE A 346 -29.77 -4.05 6.53
C PHE A 346 -28.60 -3.90 7.51
N LEU A 347 -27.41 -4.37 7.15
CA LEU A 347 -26.21 -4.21 7.97
C LEU A 347 -25.08 -3.52 7.19
N ARG A 348 -24.33 -2.67 7.91
CA ARG A 348 -23.11 -2.02 7.43
C ARG A 348 -22.09 -1.95 8.55
N ILE A 349 -20.83 -2.21 8.21
CA ILE A 349 -19.69 -1.88 9.07
C ILE A 349 -19.38 -0.40 8.89
N TYR A 350 -19.31 0.33 9.99
CA TYR A 350 -19.09 1.77 10.01
C TYR A 350 -18.14 2.13 11.16
N ASP A 351 -16.95 2.62 10.82
CA ASP A 351 -15.88 2.97 11.76
C ASP A 351 -15.63 1.89 12.84
N GLY A 352 -15.51 0.63 12.41
CA GLY A 352 -15.27 -0.52 13.28
C GLY A 352 -16.44 -0.92 14.17
N LYS A 353 -17.66 -0.47 13.86
CA LYS A 353 -18.91 -0.85 14.54
C LYS A 353 -19.96 -1.31 13.55
N LEU A 354 -20.92 -2.10 14.02
CA LEU A 354 -22.12 -2.42 13.24
C LEU A 354 -23.18 -1.35 13.40
N ILE A 355 -23.73 -0.92 12.27
CA ILE A 355 -24.96 -0.15 12.18
C ILE A 355 -26.00 -0.93 11.38
N ALA A 356 -27.27 -0.65 11.67
CA ALA A 356 -28.41 -1.33 11.07
C ALA A 356 -29.52 -0.34 10.72
N GLN A 357 -30.34 -0.73 9.74
CA GLN A 357 -31.60 -0.08 9.40
C GLN A 357 -32.62 -1.16 9.06
N LYS A 358 -33.90 -0.97 9.44
CA LYS A 358 -34.93 -1.97 9.15
C LYS A 358 -35.30 -1.97 7.68
N TYR A 359 -35.77 -3.11 7.20
CA TYR A 359 -36.35 -3.26 5.88
C TYR A 359 -37.88 -3.41 5.99
N SER A 360 -38.58 -2.83 5.02
CA SER A 360 -40.01 -3.04 4.80
C SER A 360 -40.30 -3.11 3.31
N PRO A 361 -41.08 -4.08 2.81
CA PRO A 361 -41.44 -4.15 1.39
C PRO A 361 -42.09 -2.86 0.85
N SER A 362 -42.82 -2.15 1.70
CA SER A 362 -43.53 -0.90 1.33
C SER A 362 -42.62 0.33 1.19
N SER A 363 -41.47 0.34 1.87
CA SER A 363 -40.61 1.52 1.99
C SER A 363 -39.18 1.29 1.49
N GLY A 364 -38.72 0.04 1.42
CA GLY A 364 -37.32 -0.31 1.28
C GLY A 364 -36.60 -0.12 2.61
N PHE A 365 -35.94 1.02 2.78
CA PHE A 365 -35.34 1.43 4.04
C PHE A 365 -36.38 2.02 4.99
N ASP A 366 -36.55 1.39 6.15
CA ASP A 366 -37.56 1.77 7.13
C ASP A 366 -36.95 2.24 8.46
N GLY A 367 -37.44 3.38 8.94
CA GLY A 367 -37.00 4.01 10.18
C GLY A 367 -35.58 4.58 10.18
N GLU A 368 -35.14 4.91 11.40
CA GLU A 368 -33.81 5.47 11.69
C GLU A 368 -32.70 4.42 11.58
N ILE A 369 -31.46 4.88 11.42
CA ILE A 369 -30.26 4.03 11.52
C ILE A 369 -29.89 3.91 13.00
N PHE A 370 -29.44 2.73 13.43
CA PHE A 370 -29.07 2.49 14.82
C PHE A 370 -27.84 1.59 14.95
N TYR A 371 -27.11 1.74 16.05
CA TYR A 371 -26.04 0.82 16.42
C TYR A 371 -26.61 -0.49 16.92
N ILE A 372 -25.90 -1.58 16.66
CA ILE A 372 -26.41 -2.93 16.89
C ILE A 372 -25.30 -3.87 17.38
N THR A 373 -25.65 -4.78 18.28
CA THR A 373 -24.92 -6.04 18.49
C THR A 373 -25.77 -7.19 18.00
N ALA A 374 -25.19 -8.04 17.15
CA ALA A 374 -25.87 -9.18 16.55
C ALA A 374 -25.31 -10.49 17.12
N GLN A 375 -26.19 -11.45 17.40
CA GLN A 375 -25.81 -12.78 17.83
C GLN A 375 -26.82 -13.79 17.29
N GLN A 376 -26.35 -14.77 16.49
CA GLN A 376 -27.20 -15.75 15.83
C GLN A 376 -28.34 -15.05 15.06
N SER A 377 -29.60 -15.33 15.38
CA SER A 377 -30.76 -14.74 14.71
C SER A 377 -31.35 -13.51 15.41
N ARG A 378 -30.66 -12.96 16.41
CA ARG A 378 -31.18 -11.86 17.24
C ARG A 378 -30.20 -10.70 17.28
N TYR A 379 -30.73 -9.54 17.62
CA TYR A 379 -29.92 -8.36 17.83
C TYR A 379 -30.46 -7.46 18.93
N GLN A 380 -29.56 -6.65 19.47
CA GLN A 380 -29.88 -5.58 20.42
C GLN A 380 -29.52 -4.23 19.82
N SER A 381 -30.48 -3.31 19.80
CA SER A 381 -30.21 -1.91 19.43
C SER A 381 -29.48 -1.20 20.57
N GLN A 382 -28.42 -0.48 20.23
CA GLN A 382 -27.54 0.23 21.18
C GLN A 382 -27.72 1.76 21.12
N GLY A 383 -28.71 2.24 20.36
CA GLY A 383 -29.01 3.67 20.21
C GLY A 383 -29.03 4.14 18.76
N VAL A 384 -29.64 5.29 18.53
CA VAL A 384 -29.83 5.88 17.20
C VAL A 384 -28.54 6.49 16.69
N PHE A 385 -28.19 6.18 15.44
CA PHE A 385 -27.12 6.82 14.70
C PHE A 385 -27.66 8.11 14.08
N LYS A 386 -27.38 9.24 14.72
CA LYS A 386 -27.94 10.53 14.29
C LYS A 386 -27.18 11.08 13.08
N LEU A 387 -27.92 11.46 12.04
CA LEU A 387 -27.38 12.10 10.85
C LEU A 387 -27.82 13.57 10.75
N PRO A 388 -26.99 14.45 10.15
CA PRO A 388 -27.36 15.85 9.92
C PRO A 388 -28.56 16.03 8.98
N VAL A 389 -28.71 15.13 8.00
CA VAL A 389 -29.89 15.04 7.11
C VAL A 389 -30.31 13.59 6.96
N LYS A 390 -31.58 13.38 6.60
CA LYS A 390 -32.13 12.03 6.37
C LYS A 390 -31.35 11.32 5.27
N ALA A 391 -30.89 10.11 5.57
CA ALA A 391 -30.14 9.26 4.67
C ALA A 391 -30.47 7.79 4.97
N ASN A 392 -30.27 6.89 4.02
CA ASN A 392 -30.33 5.45 4.26
C ASN A 392 -28.96 4.90 4.63
N ILE A 393 -28.90 3.68 5.16
CA ILE A 393 -27.65 3.08 5.65
C ILE A 393 -26.49 3.03 4.62
N TYR A 394 -26.78 3.07 3.32
CA TYR A 394 -25.77 2.91 2.25
C TYR A 394 -25.46 4.18 1.45
N ASP A 395 -26.15 5.29 1.68
CA ASP A 395 -26.05 6.48 0.83
C ASP A 395 -25.14 7.59 1.37
N PHE A 396 -24.45 7.40 2.51
CA PHE A 396 -23.64 8.44 3.15
C PHE A 396 -22.28 7.97 3.68
N TYR A 397 -21.41 8.96 3.93
CA TYR A 397 -20.23 8.86 4.81
C TYR A 397 -20.02 10.18 5.58
N LEU A 398 -19.60 10.11 6.85
CA LEU A 398 -19.45 11.27 7.74
C LEU A 398 -17.96 11.48 8.04
N PHE A 399 -17.48 12.72 7.87
CA PHE A 399 -16.13 13.15 8.27
C PHE A 399 -16.23 14.28 9.29
N GLY A 400 -16.20 13.94 10.58
CA GLY A 400 -16.29 14.93 11.66
C GLY A 400 -17.55 15.79 11.53
N ASN A 401 -17.40 17.03 11.03
CA ASN A 401 -18.47 18.01 10.90
C ASN A 401 -19.14 18.08 9.51
N ILE A 402 -18.72 17.25 8.56
CA ILE A 402 -19.29 17.21 7.21
C ILE A 402 -19.80 15.80 6.87
N MET A 403 -20.78 15.72 5.97
CA MET A 403 -21.33 14.46 5.48
C MET A 403 -21.39 14.47 3.95
N PHE A 404 -20.79 13.46 3.32
CA PHE A 404 -21.03 13.14 1.91
C PHE A 404 -22.26 12.26 1.82
N LYS A 405 -23.17 12.57 0.90
CA LYS A 405 -24.42 11.83 0.72
C LYS A 405 -24.85 11.79 -0.74
N TRP A 406 -25.28 10.62 -1.19
CA TRP A 406 -25.99 10.45 -2.45
C TRP A 406 -27.41 11.01 -2.37
N GLU A 407 -27.81 11.64 -3.45
CA GLU A 407 -29.14 12.20 -3.63
C GLU A 407 -29.97 11.29 -4.53
N ASP A 408 -31.29 11.41 -4.46
CA ASP A 408 -32.22 10.52 -5.18
C ASP A 408 -32.10 10.63 -6.70
N ASP A 409 -31.58 11.77 -7.19
CA ASP A 409 -31.33 12.07 -8.60
C ASP A 409 -29.97 11.55 -9.10
N GLY A 410 -29.16 10.92 -8.25
CA GLY A 410 -27.83 10.39 -8.58
C GLY A 410 -26.69 11.41 -8.45
N SER A 411 -26.97 12.63 -7.97
CA SER A 411 -25.92 13.59 -7.61
C SER A 411 -25.34 13.30 -6.22
N LEU A 412 -24.12 13.77 -5.97
CA LEU A 412 -23.50 13.70 -4.65
C LEU A 412 -23.50 15.08 -4.01
N ALA A 413 -23.82 15.16 -2.73
CA ALA A 413 -23.85 16.40 -1.96
C ALA A 413 -23.02 16.32 -0.68
N VAL A 414 -22.54 17.47 -0.23
CA VAL A 414 -21.85 17.65 1.05
C VAL A 414 -22.69 18.52 1.95
N TYR A 415 -22.93 18.06 3.17
CA TYR A 415 -23.70 18.77 4.19
C TYR A 415 -22.82 19.05 5.41
N ASN A 416 -23.05 20.17 6.09
CA ASN A 416 -22.46 20.39 7.41
C ASN A 416 -23.26 19.68 8.52
N LYS A 417 -22.74 19.72 9.76
CA LYS A 417 -23.40 19.13 10.95
C LYS A 417 -24.80 19.67 11.26
N LYS A 418 -25.19 20.82 10.70
CA LYS A 418 -26.54 21.41 10.85
C LYS A 418 -27.48 21.00 9.71
N GLY A 419 -27.01 20.19 8.77
CA GLY A 419 -27.76 19.76 7.59
C GLY A 419 -27.84 20.79 6.47
N VAL A 420 -27.00 21.84 6.49
CA VAL A 420 -26.93 22.81 5.38
C VAL A 420 -26.04 22.25 4.28
N SER A 421 -26.56 22.24 3.04
CA SER A 421 -25.79 21.86 1.86
C SER A 421 -24.67 22.86 1.61
N LEU A 422 -23.43 22.38 1.62
CA LEU A 422 -22.22 23.16 1.34
C LEU A 422 -21.80 23.04 -0.12
N TRP A 423 -22.09 21.91 -0.76
CA TRP A 423 -21.76 21.62 -2.14
C TRP A 423 -22.66 20.51 -2.70
N ARG A 424 -22.87 20.50 -4.02
CA ARG A 424 -23.55 19.44 -4.76
C ARG A 424 -22.89 19.29 -6.14
N SER A 425 -22.76 18.07 -6.64
CA SER A 425 -22.25 17.82 -7.98
C SER A 425 -23.15 18.47 -9.03
N GLN A 426 -22.54 19.04 -10.07
CA GLN A 426 -23.29 19.72 -11.13
C GLN A 426 -24.11 18.75 -12.00
N GLN A 427 -23.63 17.51 -12.12
CA GLN A 427 -24.28 16.44 -12.84
C GLN A 427 -24.43 15.20 -11.94
N PRO A 428 -25.41 14.32 -12.21
CA PRO A 428 -25.48 13.02 -11.58
C PRO A 428 -24.24 12.21 -11.93
N LEU A 429 -23.61 11.61 -10.93
CA LEU A 429 -22.45 10.74 -11.15
C LEU A 429 -22.89 9.33 -11.49
N GLY A 430 -24.08 8.88 -11.10
CA GLY A 430 -24.58 7.58 -11.49
C GLY A 430 -25.87 7.19 -10.78
N TYR A 431 -26.45 6.06 -11.21
CA TYR A 431 -27.67 5.51 -10.62
C TYR A 431 -27.41 4.13 -10.03
N GLY A 432 -27.80 3.99 -8.78
CA GLY A 432 -27.85 2.73 -8.06
C GLY A 432 -28.91 1.76 -8.57
N LEU A 433 -28.92 0.56 -7.98
CA LEU A 433 -29.94 -0.46 -8.21
C LEU A 433 -31.30 0.04 -7.70
N GLN A 434 -32.36 -0.26 -8.42
CA GLN A 434 -33.72 0.17 -8.07
C GLN A 434 -34.62 -1.04 -7.87
N TYR A 435 -35.47 -0.97 -6.84
CA TYR A 435 -36.40 -2.02 -6.47
C TYR A 435 -37.80 -1.44 -6.32
N GLU A 436 -38.80 -2.14 -6.81
CA GLU A 436 -40.20 -1.75 -6.63
C GLU A 436 -40.60 -1.86 -5.16
N LYS A 437 -41.38 -0.88 -4.69
CA LYS A 437 -42.04 -0.94 -3.39
C LYS A 437 -43.34 -1.71 -3.53
N GLN A 438 -43.57 -2.62 -2.60
CA GLN A 438 -44.74 -3.49 -2.63
C GLN A 438 -45.88 -2.97 -1.76
N THR A 439 -47.10 -3.24 -2.22
CA THR A 439 -48.34 -3.01 -1.48
C THR A 439 -49.28 -4.18 -1.68
N GLY A 440 -50.15 -4.44 -0.69
CA GLY A 440 -51.21 -5.44 -0.81
C GLY A 440 -52.33 -5.05 -1.79
N ILE A 441 -52.24 -3.88 -2.43
CA ILE A 441 -53.26 -3.34 -3.35
C ILE A 441 -52.70 -3.37 -4.77
N ALA A 442 -53.17 -4.32 -5.60
CA ALA A 442 -52.62 -4.63 -6.93
C ALA A 442 -52.56 -3.46 -7.94
N MET A 443 -53.34 -2.39 -7.76
CA MET A 443 -53.36 -1.22 -8.66
C MET A 443 -52.56 -0.01 -8.15
N LEU A 444 -52.00 -0.07 -6.95
CA LEU A 444 -51.26 1.06 -6.35
C LEU A 444 -49.76 0.84 -6.55
N SER A 445 -49.08 1.71 -7.30
CA SER A 445 -47.62 1.76 -7.29
C SER A 445 -47.15 2.66 -6.16
N LEU A 446 -46.32 2.15 -5.27
CA LEU A 446 -45.66 2.93 -4.21
C LEU A 446 -44.35 3.59 -4.68
N GLY A 447 -43.99 3.40 -5.95
CA GLY A 447 -42.71 3.83 -6.53
C GLY A 447 -41.56 2.88 -6.17
N LYS A 448 -40.32 3.39 -6.29
CA LYS A 448 -39.09 2.59 -6.12
C LYS A 448 -38.28 3.05 -4.90
N TRP A 449 -37.49 2.13 -4.36
CA TRP A 449 -36.37 2.45 -3.46
C TRP A 449 -35.05 2.08 -4.15
N LYS A 450 -33.94 2.69 -3.72
CA LYS A 450 -32.67 2.62 -4.46
C LYS A 450 -31.49 2.30 -3.55
N VAL A 451 -30.55 1.48 -4.03
CA VAL A 451 -29.25 1.23 -3.38
C VAL A 451 -28.16 1.81 -4.27
N GLN A 452 -27.55 2.91 -3.82
CA GLN A 452 -26.52 3.64 -4.56
C GLN A 452 -25.17 2.91 -4.55
N SER A 453 -24.28 3.31 -5.46
CA SER A 453 -22.90 2.83 -5.49
C SER A 453 -22.16 3.16 -4.19
N ARG A 454 -21.25 2.27 -3.76
CA ARG A 454 -20.49 2.37 -2.51
C ARG A 454 -19.70 3.68 -2.41
N ILE A 455 -19.84 4.34 -1.27
CA ILE A 455 -18.99 5.43 -0.82
C ILE A 455 -17.96 4.85 0.15
N LYS A 456 -16.67 4.92 -0.18
CA LYS A 456 -15.58 4.52 0.74
C LYS A 456 -14.76 5.73 1.16
N PRO A 457 -14.41 5.84 2.45
CA PRO A 457 -13.59 6.94 2.93
C PRO A 457 -12.15 6.81 2.43
N LEU A 458 -11.52 7.95 2.17
CA LEU A 458 -10.09 8.03 1.90
C LEU A 458 -9.58 9.42 2.31
N SER A 459 -8.60 9.48 3.22
CA SER A 459 -8.08 10.74 3.77
C SER A 459 -9.22 11.63 4.32
N ASN A 460 -9.42 12.83 3.76
CA ASN A 460 -10.49 13.78 4.07
C ASN A 460 -11.63 13.79 3.03
N GLY A 461 -11.75 12.74 2.22
CA GLY A 461 -12.71 12.66 1.12
C GLY A 461 -13.31 11.27 0.94
N VAL A 462 -14.03 11.09 -0.15
CA VAL A 462 -14.68 9.82 -0.50
C VAL A 462 -14.33 9.37 -1.90
N ILE A 463 -14.16 8.06 -2.07
CA ILE A 463 -14.14 7.44 -3.40
C ILE A 463 -15.58 7.11 -3.79
N VAL A 464 -15.96 7.47 -5.02
CA VAL A 464 -17.26 7.18 -5.61
C VAL A 464 -17.11 6.73 -7.06
N ILE A 465 -18.13 6.02 -7.56
CA ILE A 465 -18.20 5.59 -8.96
C ILE A 465 -19.00 6.63 -9.76
N GLU A 466 -18.38 7.19 -10.78
CA GLU A 466 -19.09 7.84 -11.89
C GLU A 466 -19.41 6.78 -12.96
N LYS A 467 -20.64 6.78 -13.48
CA LYS A 467 -21.11 5.90 -14.56
C LYS A 467 -21.76 6.69 -15.67
N LYS A 468 -21.24 6.57 -16.89
CA LYS A 468 -21.77 7.24 -18.09
C LYS A 468 -22.73 6.29 -18.83
N PRO A 469 -24.02 6.63 -18.95
CA PRO A 469 -25.02 5.77 -19.57
C PRO A 469 -24.71 5.56 -21.06
N LEU A 470 -25.08 4.38 -21.57
CA LEU A 470 -24.67 3.94 -22.91
C LEU A 470 -25.39 4.71 -24.04
N LEU A 471 -26.64 5.08 -23.81
CA LEU A 471 -27.41 6.03 -24.62
C LEU A 471 -27.73 7.18 -23.67
N GLY A 472 -27.49 8.44 -24.07
CA GLY A 472 -27.61 9.65 -23.20
C GLY A 472 -28.99 9.94 -22.59
N LEU A 473 -29.90 8.97 -22.58
CA LEU A 473 -31.17 8.96 -21.88
C LEU A 473 -30.97 8.38 -20.47
N VAL A 474 -30.87 9.30 -19.52
CA VAL A 474 -30.65 9.10 -18.07
C VAL A 474 -31.62 8.10 -17.40
N ASN A 475 -32.81 7.90 -17.98
CA ASN A 475 -33.85 7.03 -17.41
C ASN A 475 -33.82 5.57 -17.88
N VAL A 476 -32.87 5.18 -18.75
CA VAL A 476 -32.80 3.84 -19.36
C VAL A 476 -31.45 3.17 -19.03
N SER A 477 -31.06 3.17 -17.76
CA SER A 477 -29.94 2.38 -17.22
C SER A 477 -30.12 0.86 -17.36
N THR A 478 -31.22 0.40 -17.97
CA THR A 478 -31.52 -1.01 -18.26
C THR A 478 -30.63 -1.62 -19.34
N LEU A 479 -30.00 -0.81 -20.20
CA LEU A 479 -29.12 -1.26 -21.29
C LEU A 479 -27.63 -1.29 -20.89
N GLY A 480 -27.30 -0.85 -19.68
CA GLY A 480 -25.92 -0.78 -19.16
C GLY A 480 -25.23 0.57 -19.39
N TYR A 481 -23.93 0.59 -19.13
CA TYR A 481 -23.10 1.80 -19.14
C TYR A 481 -22.01 1.70 -20.20
N LYS A 482 -21.70 2.83 -20.85
CA LYS A 482 -20.62 2.91 -21.85
C LYS A 482 -19.27 2.88 -21.16
N SER A 483 -19.14 3.63 -20.08
CA SER A 483 -17.90 3.77 -19.33
C SER A 483 -18.19 4.17 -17.89
N SER A 484 -17.21 3.94 -17.02
CA SER A 484 -17.25 4.31 -15.62
C SER A 484 -15.87 4.76 -15.15
N THR A 485 -15.82 5.56 -14.09
CA THR A 485 -14.57 6.10 -13.53
C THR A 485 -14.69 6.17 -12.01
N LEU A 486 -13.62 5.86 -11.28
CA LEU A 486 -13.56 6.13 -9.84
C LEU A 486 -13.04 7.54 -9.61
N HIS A 487 -13.75 8.30 -8.78
CA HIS A 487 -13.40 9.66 -8.39
C HIS A 487 -13.13 9.73 -6.90
N LEU A 488 -12.06 10.41 -6.51
CA LEU A 488 -11.79 10.84 -5.16
C LEU A 488 -12.27 12.29 -5.01
N LEU A 489 -13.28 12.49 -4.16
CA LEU A 489 -13.86 13.79 -3.87
C LEU A 489 -13.43 14.25 -2.48
N GLN A 490 -12.54 15.24 -2.42
CA GLN A 490 -11.95 15.73 -1.18
C GLN A 490 -12.51 17.09 -0.79
N TRP A 491 -12.91 17.23 0.47
CA TRP A 491 -13.38 18.51 0.99
C TRP A 491 -12.20 19.40 1.38
N THR A 492 -12.08 20.56 0.73
CA THR A 492 -10.98 21.52 0.94
C THR A 492 -11.28 22.58 2.00
N GLY A 493 -12.50 22.59 2.56
CA GLY A 493 -12.98 23.65 3.46
C GLY A 493 -13.88 24.68 2.77
N ILE A 494 -13.71 24.87 1.47
CA ILE A 494 -14.50 25.81 0.66
C ILE A 494 -15.22 25.13 -0.51
N GLY A 495 -14.81 23.93 -0.89
CA GLY A 495 -15.39 23.20 -2.01
C GLY A 495 -14.88 21.75 -2.07
N ILE A 496 -15.11 21.13 -3.23
CA ILE A 496 -14.64 19.78 -3.53
C ILE A 496 -13.53 19.84 -4.57
N GLU A 497 -12.41 19.20 -4.24
CA GLU A 497 -11.39 18.79 -5.20
C GLU A 497 -11.76 17.39 -5.72
N ASP A 498 -11.88 17.26 -7.04
CA ASP A 498 -12.30 16.02 -7.71
C ASP A 498 -11.12 15.49 -8.52
N THR A 499 -10.63 14.31 -8.13
CA THR A 499 -9.51 13.64 -8.78
C THR A 499 -9.94 12.26 -9.28
N SER A 500 -9.73 11.99 -10.57
CA SER A 500 -9.93 10.64 -11.11
C SER A 500 -8.88 9.68 -10.55
N VAL A 501 -9.35 8.64 -9.87
CA VAL A 501 -8.53 7.56 -9.27
C VAL A 501 -8.19 6.50 -10.31
N THR A 502 -9.06 6.31 -11.30
CA THR A 502 -8.83 5.41 -12.43
C THR A 502 -8.91 6.17 -13.74
N GLU A 503 -8.29 5.64 -14.78
CA GLU A 503 -8.67 6.00 -16.15
C GLU A 503 -10.15 5.64 -16.42
N GLU A 504 -10.71 6.18 -17.50
CA GLU A 504 -12.06 5.84 -17.93
C GLU A 504 -12.14 4.38 -18.37
N MET A 505 -12.82 3.55 -17.57
CA MET A 505 -12.95 2.12 -17.82
C MET A 505 -14.15 1.86 -18.73
N SER A 506 -13.96 1.07 -19.78
CA SER A 506 -15.03 0.69 -20.70
C SER A 506 -16.03 -0.25 -20.02
N GLY A 507 -17.30 0.17 -19.95
CA GLY A 507 -18.38 -0.56 -19.29
C GLY A 507 -18.79 0.00 -17.93
N GLU A 508 -19.32 -0.88 -17.09
CA GLU A 508 -19.83 -0.57 -15.76
C GLU A 508 -18.85 -1.02 -14.67
N ILE A 509 -18.38 -0.10 -13.83
CA ILE A 509 -17.78 -0.49 -12.55
C ILE A 509 -18.91 -0.98 -11.64
N LEU A 510 -18.91 -2.28 -11.37
CA LEU A 510 -19.88 -2.93 -10.49
C LEU A 510 -19.57 -2.64 -9.03
N ASP A 511 -18.29 -2.70 -8.68
CA ASP A 511 -17.83 -2.62 -7.32
C ASP A 511 -16.32 -2.38 -7.22
N TYR A 512 -15.86 -1.94 -6.04
CA TYR A 512 -14.44 -1.76 -5.76
C TYR A 512 -14.06 -2.00 -4.29
N ALA A 513 -12.80 -2.32 -4.06
CA ALA A 513 -12.18 -2.45 -2.75
C ALA A 513 -10.80 -1.80 -2.72
N VAL A 514 -10.44 -1.22 -1.58
CA VAL A 514 -9.20 -0.49 -1.37
C VAL A 514 -8.35 -1.24 -0.35
N SER A 515 -7.10 -1.53 -0.69
CA SER A 515 -6.04 -1.97 0.22
C SER A 515 -4.97 -0.87 0.32
N SER A 516 -3.99 -1.07 1.20
CA SER A 516 -2.91 -0.11 1.48
C SER A 516 -2.16 0.40 0.24
N ASP A 517 -1.96 -0.44 -0.78
CA ASP A 517 -1.18 -0.13 -1.99
C ASP A 517 -1.91 -0.45 -3.31
N LYS A 518 -3.13 -1.01 -3.23
CA LYS A 518 -3.86 -1.57 -4.37
C LYS A 518 -5.33 -1.20 -4.34
N LEU A 519 -5.86 -0.97 -5.53
CA LEU A 519 -7.26 -0.79 -5.80
C LEU A 519 -7.76 -1.97 -6.62
N PHE A 520 -8.85 -2.58 -6.17
CA PHE A 520 -9.51 -3.70 -6.83
C PHE A 520 -10.80 -3.20 -7.44
N VAL A 521 -10.95 -3.32 -8.75
CA VAL A 521 -12.11 -2.78 -9.47
C VAL A 521 -12.75 -3.86 -10.31
N LEU A 522 -14.01 -4.18 -10.02
CA LEU A 522 -14.82 -5.10 -10.81
C LEU A 522 -15.53 -4.32 -11.91
N VAL A 523 -15.24 -4.69 -13.15
CA VAL A 523 -15.80 -4.06 -14.35
C VAL A 523 -16.57 -5.08 -15.16
N LYS A 524 -17.78 -4.70 -15.56
CA LYS A 524 -18.60 -5.43 -16.52
C LYS A 524 -18.52 -4.74 -17.87
N PRO A 525 -18.21 -5.44 -18.98
CA PRO A 525 -18.14 -4.84 -20.31
C PRO A 525 -19.46 -4.15 -20.72
N PRO A 526 -19.43 -3.20 -21.67
CA PRO A 526 -20.63 -2.63 -22.25
C PRO A 526 -21.59 -3.71 -22.75
N PHE A 527 -22.90 -3.54 -22.51
CA PHE A 527 -23.94 -4.57 -22.75
C PHE A 527 -23.74 -5.91 -22.03
N GLY A 528 -22.75 -6.00 -21.13
CA GLY A 528 -22.30 -7.25 -20.53
C GLY A 528 -21.66 -8.23 -21.51
N PHE A 529 -21.29 -7.79 -22.72
CA PHE A 529 -20.91 -8.67 -23.83
C PHE A 529 -19.62 -8.20 -24.52
N ASN A 530 -18.70 -9.14 -24.76
CA ASN A 530 -17.45 -8.90 -25.47
C ASN A 530 -17.44 -9.62 -26.85
N PRO A 531 -17.72 -8.92 -27.97
CA PRO A 531 -17.82 -9.54 -29.30
C PRO A 531 -16.53 -10.23 -29.77
N LYS A 532 -15.37 -9.77 -29.29
CA LYS A 532 -14.07 -10.37 -29.66
C LYS A 532 -13.94 -11.81 -29.16
N ARG A 533 -14.60 -12.16 -28.05
CA ARG A 533 -14.58 -13.52 -27.48
C ARG A 533 -15.38 -14.50 -28.34
N LEU A 534 -16.51 -14.07 -28.89
CA LEU A 534 -17.31 -14.89 -29.80
C LEU A 534 -16.49 -15.31 -31.02
N LEU A 535 -15.66 -14.40 -31.55
CA LEU A 535 -14.74 -14.68 -32.66
C LEU A 535 -13.60 -15.64 -32.29
N GLN A 536 -13.33 -15.82 -30.99
CA GLN A 536 -12.30 -16.70 -30.45
C GLN A 536 -12.87 -18.02 -29.91
N GLY A 537 -14.18 -18.26 -30.05
CA GLY A 537 -14.85 -19.46 -29.53
C GLY A 537 -14.99 -19.51 -28.02
N GLU A 538 -14.82 -18.38 -27.33
CA GLU A 538 -14.91 -18.27 -25.86
C GLU A 538 -16.25 -17.67 -25.42
N ASN A 539 -16.60 -17.82 -24.14
CA ASN A 539 -17.79 -17.20 -23.56
C ASN A 539 -17.68 -15.66 -23.63
N PRO A 540 -18.60 -14.96 -24.30
CA PRO A 540 -18.54 -13.50 -24.44
C PRO A 540 -19.06 -12.74 -23.22
N PHE A 541 -19.57 -13.43 -22.21
CA PHE A 541 -20.12 -12.88 -20.99
C PHE A 541 -19.12 -13.02 -19.84
N GLU A 542 -18.48 -11.92 -19.45
CA GLU A 542 -17.42 -11.89 -18.43
C GLU A 542 -17.59 -10.69 -17.48
N THR A 543 -17.05 -10.84 -16.27
CA THR A 543 -16.69 -9.72 -15.39
C THR A 543 -15.17 -9.69 -15.32
N ILE A 544 -14.56 -8.51 -15.31
CA ILE A 544 -13.11 -8.35 -15.25
C ILE A 544 -12.75 -7.71 -13.90
N LEU A 545 -11.85 -8.35 -13.16
CA LEU A 545 -11.21 -7.74 -12.00
C LEU A 545 -9.92 -7.08 -12.45
N HIS A 546 -9.85 -5.76 -12.33
CA HIS A 546 -8.64 -4.98 -12.47
C HIS A 546 -8.00 -4.78 -11.09
N ILE A 547 -6.71 -5.08 -10.98
CA ILE A 547 -5.89 -4.69 -9.83
C ILE A 547 -5.05 -3.52 -10.28
N LEU A 548 -5.21 -2.36 -9.65
CA LEU A 548 -4.52 -1.13 -9.99
C LEU A 548 -3.62 -0.71 -8.85
N SER A 549 -2.53 0.01 -9.16
CA SER A 549 -1.75 0.69 -8.12
C SER A 549 -2.58 1.83 -7.52
N PHE A 550 -2.54 1.96 -6.21
CA PHE A 550 -3.32 2.95 -5.47
C PHE A 550 -2.43 3.73 -4.50
N LYS A 551 -2.46 5.07 -4.55
CA LYS A 551 -1.47 5.92 -3.86
C LYS A 551 -2.12 7.17 -3.23
N TYR A 552 -2.93 6.96 -2.18
CA TYR A 552 -3.55 8.06 -1.42
C TYR A 552 -3.37 7.94 0.09
#